data_AF-A0AAU3Q185-F1
#
_entry.id   AF-A0AAU3Q185-F1
#
_cell.length_a   1.000
_cell.length_b   1.000
_cell.length_c   1.000
_cell.angle_alpha   90.00
_cell.angle_beta   90.00
_cell.angle_gamma   90.00
#
_symmetry.space_group_name_H-M   'P 1'
#
loop_
_entity.id
_entity.type
_entity.pdbx_description
1 polymer ?
#
loop_
_entity_poly.entity_id
_entity_poly.type
_entity_poly.pdbx_seq_one_letter_code
_entity_poly.pdbx_strand_id
1 'polypeptide(L)'
;MTGPRPITRRKFRELRRGGLTAAVGVLDAMDYDAHLYIDGETGEDATVYRAGPIGVHLARQHRVDPPRTPNALPLTMNPDPAPVLTDSEAAERLCRDGLPFVFFTDPGDARGRLLYRRYDGDLTLVTPSASGRVAGSDGASGE
;
A
#
# COMPACT_ATOMS: atom_id res chain seq x y z
N MET A 1 6.24 17.39 22.53
CA MET A 1 6.29 16.16 21.71
C MET A 1 5.14 15.28 22.15
N THR A 2 4.04 15.28 21.41
CA THR A 2 2.91 14.38 21.72
C THR A 2 3.32 13.00 21.23
N GLY A 3 3.15 11.97 22.06
CA GLY A 3 3.44 10.58 21.68
C GLY A 3 2.64 10.11 20.45
N PRO A 4 2.95 8.93 19.90
CA PRO A 4 2.26 8.42 18.72
C PRO A 4 0.75 8.40 18.94
N ARG A 5 0.00 8.89 17.96
CA ARG A 5 -1.46 8.82 17.98
C ARG A 5 -1.91 7.37 17.84
N PRO A 6 -2.98 6.95 18.53
CA PRO A 6 -3.44 5.57 18.45
C PRO A 6 -3.99 5.22 17.07
N ILE A 7 -3.79 3.97 16.67
CA ILE A 7 -4.50 3.36 15.54
C ILE A 7 -5.90 3.00 16.04
N THR A 8 -6.87 3.88 15.81
CA THR A 8 -8.25 3.70 16.27
C THR A 8 -9.10 2.91 15.29
N ARG A 9 -8.64 2.78 14.03
CA ARG A 9 -9.35 2.03 12.99
C ARG A 9 -8.42 1.10 12.23
N ARG A 10 -8.86 -0.14 12.03
CA ARG A 10 -8.23 -1.11 11.12
C ARG A 10 -9.22 -1.50 10.02
N LYS A 11 -8.77 -1.47 8.77
CA LYS A 11 -9.53 -1.82 7.58
C LYS A 11 -8.85 -2.99 6.89
N PHE A 12 -9.47 -4.15 6.90
CA PHE A 12 -9.03 -5.30 6.10
C PHE A 12 -9.57 -5.17 4.68
N ARG A 13 -8.72 -5.40 3.68
CA ARG A 13 -9.05 -5.23 2.26
C ARG A 13 -8.48 -6.37 1.45
N GLU A 14 -9.31 -7.01 0.64
CA GLU A 14 -8.80 -7.83 -0.45
C GLU A 14 -8.23 -6.91 -1.53
N LEU A 15 -6.92 -6.98 -1.73
CA LEU A 15 -6.25 -6.13 -2.71
C LEU A 15 -6.52 -6.65 -4.12
N ARG A 16 -6.87 -5.73 -5.02
CA ARG A 16 -7.01 -6.04 -6.45
C ARG A 16 -5.64 -5.99 -7.11
N ARG A 17 -5.32 -7.02 -7.89
CA ARG A 17 -4.19 -6.99 -8.82
C ARG A 17 -4.54 -6.16 -10.05
N GLY A 18 -3.66 -5.25 -10.45
CA GLY A 18 -3.93 -4.37 -11.58
C GLY A 18 -2.72 -3.60 -12.07
N GLY A 19 -2.82 -3.04 -13.27
CA GLY A 19 -1.80 -2.16 -13.82
C GLY A 19 -1.86 -0.76 -13.22
N LEU A 20 -0.78 0.00 -13.41
CA LEU A 20 -0.59 1.33 -12.84
C LEU A 20 -1.70 2.32 -13.22
N THR A 21 -2.11 2.36 -14.50
CA THR A 21 -3.22 3.22 -14.95
C THR A 21 -4.54 2.94 -14.22
N ALA A 22 -4.85 1.68 -13.95
CA ALA A 22 -6.06 1.31 -13.23
C ALA A 22 -5.97 1.74 -11.76
N ALA A 23 -4.81 1.56 -11.12
CA ALA A 23 -4.57 2.00 -9.75
C ALA A 23 -4.70 3.53 -9.61
N VAL A 24 -4.16 4.31 -10.57
CA VAL A 24 -4.33 5.77 -10.60
C VAL A 24 -5.79 6.17 -10.80
N GLY A 25 -6.52 5.49 -11.69
CA GLY A 25 -7.96 5.74 -11.85
C GLY A 25 -8.76 5.51 -10.56
N VAL A 26 -8.37 4.52 -9.73
CA VAL A 26 -8.96 4.32 -8.41
C VAL A 26 -8.57 5.44 -7.44
N LEU A 27 -7.30 5.87 -7.44
CA LEU A 27 -6.84 7.01 -6.63
C LEU A 27 -7.58 8.31 -7.01
N ASP A 28 -7.88 8.52 -8.28
CA ASP A 28 -8.64 9.68 -8.79
C ASP A 28 -10.13 9.63 -8.42
N ALA A 29 -10.70 8.44 -8.27
CA ALA A 29 -12.08 8.26 -7.85
C ALA A 29 -12.27 8.30 -6.32
N MET A 30 -11.18 8.32 -5.54
CA MET A 30 -11.21 8.25 -4.08
C MET A 30 -10.88 9.60 -3.43
N ASP A 31 -11.57 9.92 -2.33
CA ASP A 31 -11.27 11.09 -1.48
C ASP A 31 -10.00 10.94 -0.62
N TYR A 32 -9.09 10.02 -0.98
CA TYR A 32 -7.87 9.73 -0.22
C TYR A 32 -6.64 9.89 -1.11
N ASP A 33 -5.53 10.36 -0.52
CA ASP A 33 -4.29 10.64 -1.24
C ASP A 33 -3.42 9.41 -1.49
N ALA A 34 -3.83 8.21 -1.09
CA ALA A 34 -3.09 6.97 -1.31
C ALA A 34 -4.01 5.77 -1.52
N HIS A 35 -3.62 4.90 -2.46
CA HIS A 35 -4.32 3.66 -2.79
C HIS A 35 -3.36 2.47 -2.74
N LEU A 36 -3.70 1.47 -1.93
CA LEU A 36 -2.96 0.21 -1.79
C LEU A 36 -3.56 -0.86 -2.72
N TYR A 37 -2.72 -1.52 -3.50
CA TYR A 37 -3.11 -2.53 -4.50
C TYR A 37 -1.98 -3.57 -4.70
N ILE A 38 -2.24 -4.62 -5.49
CA ILE A 38 -1.16 -5.53 -5.95
C ILE A 38 -0.74 -5.07 -7.34
N ASP A 39 0.54 -4.75 -7.50
CA ASP A 39 1.08 -4.37 -8.80
C ASP A 39 1.05 -5.56 -9.76
N GLY A 40 0.36 -5.39 -10.89
CA GLY A 40 0.25 -6.39 -11.94
C GLY A 40 1.60 -6.82 -12.49
N GLU A 41 2.57 -5.90 -12.57
CA GLU A 41 3.88 -6.12 -13.16
C GLU A 41 4.80 -6.94 -12.26
N THR A 42 4.86 -6.61 -10.96
CA THR A 42 5.77 -7.25 -10.01
C THR A 42 5.10 -8.34 -9.18
N GLY A 43 3.78 -8.28 -9.01
CA GLY A 43 3.02 -9.12 -8.08
C GLY A 43 3.15 -8.71 -6.62
N GLU A 44 3.80 -7.58 -6.32
CA GLU A 44 4.02 -7.07 -4.96
C GLU A 44 2.88 -6.16 -4.51
N ASP A 45 2.69 -6.02 -3.20
CA ASP A 45 1.85 -4.94 -2.71
C ASP A 45 2.54 -3.59 -3.05
N ALA A 46 1.74 -2.64 -3.49
CA ALA A 46 2.23 -1.33 -3.93
C ALA A 46 1.22 -0.26 -3.58
N THR A 47 1.69 0.98 -3.53
CA THR A 47 0.80 2.12 -3.37
C THR A 47 1.06 3.19 -4.41
N VAL A 48 -0.03 3.70 -4.99
CA VAL A 48 -0.01 4.98 -5.70
C VAL A 48 -0.50 6.06 -4.77
N TYR A 49 0.14 7.22 -4.78
CA TYR A 49 -0.20 8.33 -3.89
C TYR A 49 0.03 9.69 -4.52
N ARG A 50 -0.66 10.72 -4.00
CA ARG A 50 -0.44 12.11 -4.37
C ARG A 50 0.68 12.69 -3.50
N ALA A 51 1.67 13.30 -4.13
CA ALA A 51 2.68 14.07 -3.42
C ALA A 51 3.17 15.25 -4.26
N GLY A 52 3.57 16.31 -3.56
CA GLY A 52 3.89 17.58 -4.19
C GLY A 52 2.67 18.25 -4.85
N PRO A 53 2.88 19.34 -5.61
CA PRO A 53 1.78 20.15 -6.13
C PRO A 53 0.96 19.48 -7.23
N ILE A 54 1.51 18.52 -7.97
CA ILE A 54 0.83 17.94 -9.16
C ILE A 54 1.20 16.46 -9.43
N GLY A 55 1.91 15.78 -8.52
CA GLY A 55 2.53 14.48 -8.80
C GLY A 55 1.74 13.28 -8.28
N VAL A 56 1.55 12.27 -9.15
CA VAL A 56 1.27 10.91 -8.71
C VAL A 56 2.59 10.17 -8.54
N HIS A 57 2.75 9.47 -7.43
CA HIS A 57 3.91 8.69 -7.10
C HIS A 57 3.58 7.22 -6.94
N LEU A 58 4.55 6.36 -7.21
CA LEU A 58 4.46 4.91 -7.01
C LEU A 58 5.52 4.45 -5.99
N ALA A 59 5.11 3.72 -4.97
CA ALA A 59 6.01 2.98 -4.08
C ALA A 59 5.67 1.48 -4.09
N ARG A 60 6.70 0.63 -4.07
CA ARG A 60 6.60 -0.83 -4.06
C ARG A 60 7.28 -1.39 -2.82
N GLN A 61 6.91 -2.60 -2.41
CA GLN A 61 7.53 -3.26 -1.26
C GLN A 61 9.03 -3.50 -1.46
N HIS A 62 9.43 -4.04 -2.62
CA HIS A 62 10.82 -4.48 -2.82
C HIS A 62 11.40 -4.04 -4.17
N ARG A 63 10.69 -4.26 -5.28
CA ARG A 63 11.22 -4.02 -6.63
C ARG A 63 11.06 -2.58 -7.10
N VAL A 64 12.07 -1.77 -6.85
CA VAL A 64 12.11 -0.33 -7.22
C VAL A 64 12.59 -0.06 -8.65
N ASP A 65 12.70 -1.09 -9.49
CA ASP A 65 13.02 -0.93 -10.90
C ASP A 65 11.94 -0.12 -11.63
N PRO A 66 12.31 0.78 -12.56
CA PRO A 66 11.35 1.51 -13.39
C PRO A 66 10.32 0.57 -14.03
N PRO A 67 9.04 0.98 -14.17
CA PRO A 67 8.03 0.18 -14.84
C PRO A 67 8.51 -0.25 -16.23
N ARG A 68 8.47 -1.56 -16.52
CA ARG A 68 8.90 -2.12 -17.82
C ARG A 68 7.98 -1.70 -18.95
N THR A 69 6.71 -1.49 -18.63
CA THR A 69 5.73 -1.00 -19.60
C THR A 69 5.79 0.52 -19.59
N PRO A 70 5.97 1.19 -20.75
CA PRO A 70 5.87 2.64 -20.82
C PRO A 70 4.55 3.08 -20.19
N ASN A 71 4.64 3.83 -19.09
CA ASN A 71 3.46 4.47 -18.55
C ASN A 71 3.12 5.66 -19.47
N ALA A 72 1.84 5.80 -19.82
CA ALA A 72 1.37 7.01 -20.51
C ALA A 72 1.10 8.15 -19.52
N LEU A 73 1.24 7.89 -18.21
CA LEU A 73 0.91 8.80 -17.13
C LEU A 73 2.19 9.43 -16.57
N PRO A 74 2.24 10.77 -16.40
CA PRO A 74 3.35 11.41 -15.72
C PRO A 74 3.32 11.01 -14.23
N LEU A 75 4.14 10.04 -13.86
CA LEU A 75 4.28 9.57 -12.48
C LEU A 75 5.74 9.47 -12.06
N THR A 76 5.97 9.68 -10.76
CA THR A 76 7.31 9.59 -10.17
C THR A 76 7.43 8.32 -9.34
N MET A 77 8.43 7.49 -9.64
CA MET A 77 8.70 6.33 -8.82
C MET A 77 9.47 6.72 -7.56
N ASN A 78 9.04 6.22 -6.40
CA ASN A 78 9.86 6.25 -5.19
C ASN A 78 11.01 5.23 -5.38
N PRO A 79 12.28 5.67 -5.36
CA PRO A 79 13.41 4.80 -5.58
C PRO A 79 13.71 3.89 -4.38
N ASP A 80 13.12 4.17 -3.21
CA ASP A 80 13.34 3.38 -2.01
C ASP A 80 12.23 2.32 -1.83
N PRO A 81 12.60 1.07 -1.48
CA PRO A 81 11.63 0.06 -1.14
C PRO A 81 10.84 0.47 0.11
N ALA A 82 9.62 -0.04 0.24
CA ALA A 82 8.83 0.22 1.44
C ALA A 82 9.62 -0.24 2.69
N PRO A 83 9.76 0.63 3.70
CA PRO A 83 10.49 0.27 4.92
C PRO A 83 9.80 -0.91 5.60
N VAL A 84 10.58 -1.79 6.21
CA VAL A 84 10.05 -2.87 7.06
C VAL A 84 9.78 -2.28 8.44
N LEU A 85 8.52 -2.24 8.86
CA LEU A 85 8.08 -1.63 10.12
C LEU A 85 6.93 -2.42 10.72
N THR A 86 6.86 -2.48 12.04
CA THR A 86 5.63 -2.84 12.75
C THR A 86 4.59 -1.72 12.68
N ASP A 87 3.32 -2.03 12.93
CA ASP A 87 2.25 -1.03 13.03
C ASP A 87 2.61 0.15 13.96
N SER A 88 3.25 -0.15 15.10
CA SER A 88 3.66 0.85 16.09
C SER A 88 4.79 1.75 15.58
N GLU A 89 5.82 1.17 14.96
CA GLU A 89 6.93 1.93 14.37
C GLU A 89 6.46 2.81 13.21
N ALA A 90 5.52 2.32 12.39
CA ALA A 90 4.88 3.11 11.34
C ALA A 90 4.09 4.29 11.93
N ALA A 91 3.34 4.08 13.03
CA ALA A 91 2.61 5.15 13.70
C ALA A 91 3.54 6.20 14.32
N GLU A 92 4.65 5.77 14.92
CA GLU A 92 5.69 6.66 15.43
C GLU A 92 6.31 7.50 14.33
N ARG A 93 6.71 6.86 13.21
CA ARG A 93 7.27 7.56 12.06
C ARG A 93 6.31 8.58 11.47
N LEU A 94 5.05 8.18 11.25
CA LEU A 94 4.00 9.07 10.74
C LEU A 94 3.83 10.30 11.64
N CYS A 95 3.78 10.10 12.96
CA CYS A 95 3.57 11.20 13.91
C CYS A 95 4.81 12.09 14.06
N ARG A 96 6.01 11.49 14.11
CA ARG A 96 7.29 12.20 14.29
C ARG A 96 7.60 13.10 13.10
N ASP A 97 7.39 12.58 11.90
CA ASP A 97 7.77 13.26 10.65
C ASP A 97 6.61 14.10 10.08
N GLY A 98 5.45 14.12 10.74
CA GLY A 98 4.29 14.88 10.29
C GLY A 98 3.70 14.39 8.97
N LEU A 99 3.89 13.11 8.63
CA LEU A 99 3.51 12.55 7.34
C LEU A 99 1.98 12.37 7.24
N PRO A 100 1.39 12.55 6.04
CA PRO A 100 -0.02 12.26 5.81
C PRO A 100 -0.33 10.75 5.86
N PHE A 101 0.61 9.93 5.39
CA PHE A 101 0.53 8.48 5.39
C PHE A 101 1.94 7.84 5.42
N VAL A 102 1.98 6.55 5.73
CA VAL A 102 3.16 5.68 5.65
C VAL A 102 2.74 4.37 4.99
N PHE A 103 3.40 4.02 3.90
CA PHE A 103 3.36 2.68 3.31
C PHE A 103 4.59 1.90 3.78
N PHE A 104 4.38 0.69 4.26
CA PHE A 104 5.44 -0.13 4.87
C PHE A 104 5.16 -1.61 4.65
N THR A 105 6.20 -2.44 4.77
CA THR A 105 6.07 -3.90 4.79
C THR A 105 6.02 -4.38 6.23
N ASP A 106 4.96 -5.08 6.64
CA ASP A 106 4.89 -5.65 7.98
C ASP A 106 5.78 -6.90 8.08
N PRO A 107 6.65 -7.00 9.10
CA PRO A 107 7.56 -8.13 9.25
C PRO A 107 6.87 -9.43 9.65
N GLY A 108 5.62 -9.38 10.14
CA GLY A 108 4.88 -10.55 10.60
C GLY A 108 4.27 -11.37 9.47
N ASP A 109 3.78 -10.71 8.41
CA ASP A 109 3.14 -11.37 7.27
C ASP A 109 3.77 -11.02 5.90
N ALA A 110 4.81 -10.19 5.90
CA ALA A 110 5.48 -9.66 4.70
C ALA A 110 4.55 -8.93 3.73
N ARG A 111 3.38 -8.46 4.19
CA ARG A 111 2.41 -7.72 3.38
C ARG A 111 2.62 -6.21 3.49
N GLY A 112 2.33 -5.52 2.41
CA GLY A 112 2.35 -4.06 2.35
C GLY A 112 1.11 -3.49 3.04
N ARG A 113 1.31 -2.63 4.03
CA ARG A 113 0.24 -1.95 4.77
C ARG A 113 0.31 -0.45 4.57
N LEU A 114 -0.85 0.20 4.60
CA LEU A 114 -0.97 1.65 4.46
C LEU A 114 -1.58 2.24 5.73
N LEU A 115 -0.80 3.05 6.44
CA LEU A 115 -1.24 3.81 7.59
C LEU A 115 -1.47 5.27 7.19
N TYR A 116 -2.61 5.86 7.52
CA TYR A 116 -2.86 7.28 7.22
C TYR A 116 -3.58 8.00 8.36
N ARG A 117 -3.42 9.33 8.37
CA ARG A 117 -4.10 10.22 9.29
C ARG A 117 -5.51 10.54 8.80
N ARG A 118 -6.49 10.46 9.70
CA ARG A 118 -7.86 10.94 9.47
C ARG A 118 -7.96 12.45 9.76
N TYR A 119 -9.08 13.05 9.36
CA TYR A 119 -9.38 14.46 9.67
C TYR A 119 -9.39 14.78 11.18
N ASP A 120 -9.73 13.81 12.02
CA ASP A 120 -9.71 13.91 13.51
C ASP A 120 -8.32 13.71 14.12
N GLY A 121 -7.30 13.47 13.30
CA GLY A 121 -5.91 13.26 13.73
C GLY A 121 -5.61 11.84 14.23
N ASP A 122 -6.60 10.95 14.31
CA ASP A 122 -6.38 9.53 14.61
C ASP A 122 -5.89 8.77 13.39
N LEU A 123 -5.31 7.59 13.63
CA LEU A 123 -4.70 6.81 12.57
C LEU A 123 -5.63 5.67 12.13
N THR A 124 -5.72 5.48 10.81
CA THR A 124 -6.35 4.31 10.19
C THR A 124 -5.29 3.46 9.50
N LEU A 125 -5.25 2.17 9.85
CA LEU A 125 -4.44 1.18 9.18
C LEU A 125 -5.27 0.42 8.15
N VAL A 126 -4.75 0.27 6.94
CA VAL A 126 -5.26 -0.60 5.89
C VAL A 126 -4.34 -1.80 5.78
N THR A 127 -4.90 -2.98 6.02
CA THR A 127 -4.20 -4.26 6.01
C THR A 127 -4.74 -5.12 4.88
N PRO A 128 -3.89 -5.72 4.04
CA PRO A 128 -4.32 -6.73 3.10
C PRO A 128 -4.96 -7.90 3.85
N SER A 129 -6.17 -8.28 3.45
CA SER A 129 -6.71 -9.56 3.87
C SER A 129 -5.85 -10.67 3.29
N ALA A 130 -5.75 -11.80 3.99
CA ALA A 130 -5.31 -13.02 3.32
C ALA A 130 -6.27 -13.26 2.15
N SER A 131 -5.79 -13.10 0.91
CA SER A 131 -6.54 -13.56 -0.25
C SER A 131 -6.81 -15.03 0.00
N GLY A 132 -8.07 -15.43 0.00
CA GLY A 132 -8.42 -16.84 0.19
C GLY A 132 -7.67 -17.65 -0.86
N ARG A 133 -6.62 -18.36 -0.46
CA ARG A 133 -6.12 -19.47 -1.27
C ARG A 133 -7.27 -20.45 -1.32
N VAL A 134 -7.98 -20.53 -2.44
CA VAL A 134 -8.66 -21.77 -2.78
C VAL A 134 -7.53 -22.79 -2.89
N ALA A 135 -7.35 -23.59 -1.83
CA ALA A 135 -6.57 -24.80 -1.95
C ALA A 135 -7.22 -25.59 -3.08
N GLY A 136 -6.51 -25.73 -4.20
CA GLY A 136 -6.92 -26.64 -5.25
C GLY A 136 -7.03 -28.02 -4.63
N SER A 137 -8.25 -28.47 -4.38
CA SER A 137 -8.55 -29.88 -4.25
C SER A 137 -8.47 -30.46 -5.66
N ASP A 138 -7.27 -30.82 -6.09
CA ASP A 138 -7.16 -31.79 -7.17
C ASP A 138 -7.62 -33.13 -6.61
N GLY A 139 -8.86 -33.48 -6.96
CA GLY A 139 -9.32 -34.84 -6.92
C GLY A 139 -8.48 -35.67 -7.90
N ALA A 140 -7.89 -36.75 -7.39
CA ALA A 140 -7.55 -37.90 -8.20
C ALA A 140 -8.37 -39.07 -7.67
N SER A 141 -9.46 -39.34 -8.39
CA SER A 141 -10.16 -40.62 -8.40
C SER A 141 -9.51 -41.53 -9.44
N GLY A 142 -9.36 -42.82 -9.12
CA GLY A 142 -9.09 -43.92 -10.06
C GLY A 142 -7.65 -43.97 -10.58
N GLU A 143 -7.00 -45.12 -10.72
CA GLU A 143 -7.47 -46.50 -10.85
C GLU A 143 -6.65 -47.47 -10.00
#